data_AF-R1GRT9-F1
#
_entry.id   AF-R1GRT9-F1
#
_cell.length_a   1.000
_cell.length_b   1.000
_cell.length_c   1.000
_cell.angle_alpha   90.00
_cell.angle_beta   90.00
_cell.angle_gamma   90.00
#
_symmetry.space_group_name_H-M   'P 1'
#
loop_
_entity.id
_entity.type
_entity.pdbx_description
1 polymer ?
#
loop_
_entity_poly.entity_id
_entity_poly.type
_entity_poly.pdbx_seq_one_letter_code
_entity_poly.pdbx_strand_id
1 'polypeptide(L)'
;MAGEVRQPIDVASLERYIDANVPEIKTPIDVKQFGYGQSNPTYLLTSVPTSAKFVLRKKPPGQLLSKTAHKVDREYRIIAALSANTDVAVPKAYCLCEDDAVIGTAFYIMEFLDGRIFEDPSLPDVSVEDRTKMWHDAVRTLAKFHRVSPASINMSNYGKAAGFFNRQLATFATISEAQAQAKDVDTGEPVGKIPHYDDMVAFFKDPASQPRDRSSFVHGDYKIDNVVFHKTEPRVIGILE
;
A
#
# COMPACT_ATOMS: atom_id res chain seq x y z
N MET A 1 6.38 11.28 11.41
CA MET A 1 6.49 10.51 12.67
C MET A 1 7.31 9.24 12.44
N ALA A 2 8.63 9.39 12.24
CA ALA A 2 9.57 8.27 12.21
C ALA A 2 10.44 8.36 13.46
N GLY A 3 10.59 7.24 14.17
CA GLY A 3 11.23 7.18 15.47
C GLY A 3 12.15 5.98 15.59
N GLU A 4 12.32 5.50 16.82
CA GLU A 4 13.15 4.35 17.13
C GLU A 4 12.78 3.11 16.32
N VAL A 5 13.80 2.35 15.93
CA VAL A 5 13.63 1.11 15.17
C VAL A 5 13.18 0.00 16.13
N ARG A 6 11.91 -0.39 16.03
CA ARG A 6 11.29 -1.47 16.80
C ARG A 6 11.59 -2.86 16.22
N GLN A 7 11.87 -2.90 14.92
CA GLN A 7 12.29 -4.12 14.22
C GLN A 7 13.66 -3.88 13.59
N PRO A 8 14.75 -4.25 14.30
CA PRO A 8 16.12 -4.03 13.85
C PRO A 8 16.40 -4.63 12.47
N ILE A 9 17.23 -3.94 11.69
CA ILE A 9 17.76 -4.41 10.41
C ILE A 9 19.30 -4.28 10.45
N ASP A 10 20.00 -5.16 9.74
CA ASP A 10 21.46 -5.05 9.57
C ASP A 10 21.77 -3.89 8.63
N VAL A 11 22.04 -2.71 9.20
CA VAL A 11 22.30 -1.47 8.45
C VAL A 11 23.56 -1.60 7.59
N ALA A 12 24.63 -2.24 8.09
CA ALA A 12 25.87 -2.39 7.33
C ALA A 12 25.67 -3.31 6.11
N SER A 13 24.85 -4.36 6.25
CA SER A 13 24.46 -5.21 5.12
C SER A 13 23.58 -4.46 4.12
N LEU A 14 22.62 -3.68 4.60
CA LEU A 14 21.78 -2.83 3.74
C LEU A 14 22.60 -1.79 2.97
N GLU A 15 23.58 -1.14 3.61
CA GLU A 15 24.47 -0.17 2.97
C GLU A 15 25.28 -0.80 1.84
N ARG A 16 25.88 -1.99 2.06
CA ARG A 16 26.57 -2.73 0.99
C ARG A 16 25.65 -3.05 -0.19
N TYR A 17 24.41 -3.43 0.10
CA TYR A 17 23.42 -3.68 -0.95
C TYR A 17 23.07 -2.39 -1.71
N ILE A 18 22.87 -1.28 -1.00
CA ILE A 18 22.57 0.03 -1.59
C ILE A 18 23.71 0.50 -2.49
N ASP A 19 24.96 0.42 -2.04
CA ASP A 19 26.13 0.86 -2.82
C ASP A 19 26.24 0.12 -4.16
N ALA A 20 25.83 -1.16 -4.19
CA ALA A 20 25.86 -2.00 -5.39
C ALA A 20 24.64 -1.83 -6.31
N ASN A 21 23.47 -1.47 -5.78
CA ASN A 21 22.20 -1.59 -6.52
C ASN A 21 21.40 -0.28 -6.66
N VAL A 22 21.66 0.73 -5.82
CA VAL A 22 20.85 1.97 -5.76
C VAL A 22 21.75 3.20 -5.76
N PRO A 23 22.32 3.59 -6.92
CA PRO A 23 23.30 4.67 -7.00
C PRO A 23 22.75 6.04 -6.57
N GLU A 24 21.43 6.23 -6.54
CA GLU A 24 20.79 7.45 -6.05
C GLU A 24 20.90 7.65 -4.53
N ILE A 25 21.12 6.59 -3.75
CA ILE A 25 21.26 6.66 -2.30
C ILE A 25 22.74 6.65 -1.95
N LYS A 26 23.20 7.64 -1.19
CA LYS A 26 24.60 7.72 -0.74
C LYS A 26 24.70 7.25 0.70
N THR A 27 25.58 6.29 0.94
CA THR A 27 25.92 5.78 2.26
C THR A 27 26.97 6.68 2.95
N PRO A 28 27.02 6.73 4.29
CA PRO A 28 26.19 5.97 5.24
C PRO A 28 24.75 6.52 5.35
N ILE A 29 23.83 5.71 5.87
CA ILE A 29 22.42 6.06 6.07
C ILE A 29 22.03 6.10 7.55
N ASP A 30 21.18 7.06 7.92
CA ASP A 30 20.41 7.05 9.16
C ASP A 30 19.07 6.34 8.93
N VAL A 31 18.67 5.46 9.84
CA VAL A 31 17.47 4.62 9.72
C VAL A 31 16.52 4.90 10.88
N LYS A 32 15.28 5.27 10.55
CA LYS A 32 14.17 5.42 11.50
C LYS A 32 12.99 4.59 11.05
N GLN A 33 12.15 4.13 11.98
CA GLN A 33 10.94 3.39 11.63
C GLN A 33 9.70 4.28 11.72
N PHE A 34 8.81 4.19 10.74
CA PHE A 34 7.51 4.86 10.84
C PHE A 34 6.64 4.21 11.92
N GLY A 35 5.87 5.04 12.63
CA GLY A 35 4.99 4.60 13.72
C GLY A 35 3.74 3.86 13.24
N TYR A 36 3.21 4.29 12.09
CA TYR A 36 1.93 3.87 11.50
C TYR A 36 2.15 2.91 10.32
N GLY A 37 1.20 2.00 10.08
CA GLY A 37 1.30 0.90 9.11
C GLY A 37 1.63 -0.43 9.79
N GLN A 38 0.60 -1.19 10.15
CA GLN A 38 0.75 -2.45 10.91
C GLN A 38 1.13 -3.65 10.03
N SER A 39 0.90 -3.58 8.72
CA SER A 39 1.05 -4.75 7.85
C SER A 39 2.50 -5.00 7.43
N ASN A 40 3.18 -4.01 6.82
CA ASN A 40 4.57 -4.14 6.37
C ASN A 40 5.44 -3.09 7.07
N PRO A 41 6.47 -3.50 7.83
CA PRO A 41 7.41 -2.58 8.45
C PRO A 41 8.00 -1.59 7.43
N THR A 42 7.83 -0.30 7.71
CA THR A 42 8.25 0.79 6.83
C THR A 42 9.24 1.69 7.56
N TYR A 43 10.34 2.05 6.88
CA TYR A 43 11.48 2.76 7.43
C TYR A 43 11.79 3.99 6.59
N LEU A 44 12.15 5.09 7.26
CA LEU A 44 12.77 6.26 6.66
C LEU A 44 14.27 6.03 6.61
N LEU A 45 14.83 6.06 5.41
CA LEU A 45 16.28 6.10 5.20
C LEU A 45 16.68 7.55 4.90
N THR A 46 17.66 8.07 5.61
CA THR A 46 18.24 9.38 5.32
C THR A 46 19.70 9.20 4.96
N SER A 47 20.07 9.54 3.72
CA SER A 47 21.47 9.61 3.29
C SER A 47 22.18 10.69 4.10
N VAL A 48 23.15 10.30 4.93
CA VAL A 48 23.90 11.24 5.77
C VAL A 48 24.65 12.27 4.93
N PRO A 49 25.33 11.90 3.82
CA PRO A 49 26.08 12.88 3.02
C PRO A 49 25.22 13.92 2.31
N THR A 50 23.97 13.58 1.96
CA THR A 50 23.13 14.45 1.10
C THR A 50 21.85 14.94 1.78
N SER A 51 21.50 14.41 2.95
CA SER A 51 20.20 14.59 3.60
C SER A 51 18.99 14.13 2.76
N ALA A 52 19.23 13.43 1.65
CA ALA A 52 18.16 12.88 0.81
C ALA A 52 17.43 11.76 1.54
N LYS A 53 16.11 11.72 1.40
CA LYS A 53 15.23 10.78 2.10
C LYS A 53 14.65 9.74 1.15
N PHE A 54 14.53 8.52 1.65
CA PHE A 54 13.97 7.38 0.95
C PHE A 54 13.11 6.55 1.91
N VAL A 55 12.25 5.69 1.36
CA VAL A 55 11.42 4.80 2.15
C VAL A 55 11.78 3.36 1.83
N LEU A 56 12.11 2.58 2.84
CA LEU A 56 12.25 1.13 2.74
C LEU A 56 11.00 0.47 3.33
N ARG A 57 10.40 -0.45 2.59
CA ARG A 57 9.27 -1.26 3.06
C ARG A 57 9.65 -2.72 2.93
N LYS A 58 9.51 -3.47 4.01
CA LYS A 58 9.89 -4.90 4.04
C LYS A 58 8.74 -5.76 4.49
N LYS A 59 8.82 -7.04 4.13
CA LYS A 59 7.91 -8.07 4.65
C LYS A 59 8.10 -8.20 6.18
N PRO A 60 7.03 -8.39 6.97
CA PRO A 60 7.17 -8.61 8.40
C PRO A 60 7.93 -9.92 8.69
N PRO A 61 8.69 -9.99 9.79
CA PRO A 61 9.39 -11.19 10.18
C PRO A 61 8.42 -12.28 10.65
N GLY A 62 8.85 -13.55 10.60
CA GLY A 62 8.11 -14.69 11.14
C GLY A 62 7.15 -15.37 10.17
N GLN A 63 6.39 -16.34 10.70
CA GLN A 63 5.45 -17.13 9.90
C GLN A 63 4.16 -16.33 9.66
N LEU A 64 3.86 -16.07 8.39
CA LEU A 64 2.67 -15.32 8.01
C LEU A 64 1.42 -16.18 8.12
N LEU A 65 0.34 -15.59 8.63
CA LEU A 65 -0.99 -16.22 8.75
C LEU A 65 -1.60 -16.60 7.39
N SER A 66 -1.20 -15.92 6.32
CA SER A 66 -1.62 -16.22 4.95
C SER A 66 -0.47 -16.12 3.96
N LYS A 67 -0.42 -17.06 3.01
CA LYS A 67 0.51 -17.05 1.87
C LYS A 67 0.25 -15.89 0.89
N THR A 68 -0.91 -15.23 0.98
CA THR A 68 -1.26 -14.09 0.12
C THR A 68 -1.02 -12.74 0.77
N ALA A 69 -0.78 -12.70 2.08
CA ALA A 69 -0.51 -11.46 2.80
C ALA A 69 0.96 -11.04 2.61
N HIS A 70 1.22 -9.73 2.71
CA HIS A 70 2.57 -9.15 2.75
C HIS A 70 3.43 -9.40 1.50
N LYS A 71 2.82 -9.31 0.30
CA LYS A 71 3.51 -9.43 -0.98
C LYS A 71 4.16 -8.10 -1.39
N VAL A 72 5.24 -7.74 -0.70
CA VAL A 72 6.02 -6.51 -1.00
C VAL A 72 6.60 -6.52 -2.42
N ASP A 73 6.85 -7.70 -3.00
CA ASP A 73 7.22 -7.88 -4.41
C ASP A 73 6.12 -7.36 -5.36
N ARG A 74 4.87 -7.64 -5.01
CA ARG A 74 3.69 -7.26 -5.79
C ARG A 74 3.45 -5.76 -5.70
N GLU A 75 3.60 -5.18 -4.51
CA GLU A 75 3.58 -3.73 -4.26
C GLU A 75 4.65 -3.02 -5.08
N TYR A 76 5.91 -3.47 -5.02
CA TYR A 76 6.99 -2.91 -5.83
C TYR A 76 6.69 -2.96 -7.32
N ARG A 77 6.22 -4.10 -7.85
CA ARG A 77 5.97 -4.28 -9.28
C ARG A 77 4.94 -3.29 -9.84
N ILE A 78 3.86 -3.02 -9.09
CA ILE A 78 2.86 -2.06 -9.56
C ILE A 78 3.36 -0.62 -9.46
N ILE A 79 4.04 -0.26 -8.36
CA ILE A 79 4.62 1.09 -8.19
C ILE A 79 5.65 1.36 -9.29
N ALA A 80 6.59 0.44 -9.51
CA ALA A 80 7.63 0.57 -10.53
C ALA A 80 7.04 0.73 -11.94
N ALA A 81 6.04 -0.08 -12.29
CA ALA A 81 5.39 0.00 -13.60
C ALA A 81 4.62 1.31 -13.79
N LEU A 82 3.89 1.77 -12.77
CA LEU A 82 3.15 3.04 -12.82
C LEU A 82 4.10 4.23 -12.89
N SER A 83 5.14 4.27 -12.05
CA SER A 83 6.10 5.37 -12.00
C SER A 83 6.90 5.52 -13.28
N ALA A 84 7.17 4.42 -13.99
CA ALA A 84 7.96 4.44 -15.21
C ALA A 84 7.15 4.74 -16.48
N ASN A 85 5.84 4.42 -16.50
CA ASN A 85 5.07 4.38 -17.75
C ASN A 85 3.81 5.26 -17.75
N THR A 86 3.50 5.97 -16.66
CA THR A 86 2.23 6.71 -16.53
C THR A 86 2.38 8.06 -15.83
N ASP A 87 1.31 8.86 -15.86
CA ASP A 87 1.20 10.13 -15.12
C ASP A 87 0.45 9.96 -13.78
N VAL A 88 0.27 8.73 -13.31
CA VAL A 88 -0.33 8.44 -12.01
C VAL A 88 0.67 8.84 -10.93
N ALA A 89 0.21 9.62 -9.95
CA ALA A 89 1.04 10.04 -8.82
C ALA A 89 1.33 8.83 -7.91
N VAL A 90 2.52 8.26 -8.04
CA VAL A 90 3.08 7.20 -7.18
C VAL A 90 4.56 7.52 -6.92
N PRO A 91 5.14 7.07 -5.80
CA PRO A 91 6.57 7.25 -5.56
C PRO A 91 7.40 6.53 -6.63
N LYS A 92 8.56 7.08 -6.99
CA LYS A 92 9.55 6.33 -7.80
C LYS A 92 10.01 5.08 -7.02
N ALA A 93 9.97 3.91 -7.66
CA ALA A 93 10.57 2.70 -7.12
C ALA A 93 12.06 2.63 -7.51
N TYR A 94 12.95 2.35 -6.55
CA TYR A 94 14.40 2.26 -6.78
C TYR A 94 14.88 0.82 -6.95
N CYS A 95 14.52 -0.08 -6.04
CA CYS A 95 14.93 -1.47 -6.12
C CYS A 95 13.97 -2.40 -5.38
N LEU A 96 13.98 -3.69 -5.74
CA LEU A 96 13.42 -4.81 -4.99
C LEU A 96 14.55 -5.79 -4.67
N CYS A 97 14.63 -6.22 -3.41
CA CYS A 97 15.51 -7.29 -2.96
C CYS A 97 14.64 -8.43 -2.44
N GLU A 98 14.75 -9.60 -3.08
CA GLU A 98 14.09 -10.83 -2.64
C GLU A 98 15.04 -11.79 -1.89
N ASP A 99 16.32 -11.40 -1.77
CA ASP A 99 17.30 -12.14 -0.97
C ASP A 99 17.16 -11.82 0.52
N ASP A 100 16.58 -12.78 1.25
CA ASP A 100 16.40 -12.68 2.69
C ASP A 100 17.74 -12.61 3.46
N ALA A 101 18.88 -12.98 2.84
CA ALA A 101 20.19 -12.87 3.48
C ALA A 101 20.66 -11.42 3.70
N VAL A 102 20.06 -10.44 3.00
CA VAL A 102 20.50 -9.03 3.08
C VAL A 102 20.06 -8.37 4.39
N ILE A 103 18.76 -8.39 4.72
CA ILE A 103 18.21 -7.83 5.98
C ILE A 103 17.15 -8.74 6.65
N GLY A 104 17.18 -10.04 6.36
CA GLY A 104 16.33 -11.07 6.99
C GLY A 104 14.98 -11.30 6.31
N THR A 105 14.53 -10.38 5.45
CA THR A 105 13.28 -10.50 4.69
C THR A 105 13.33 -9.67 3.41
N ALA A 106 12.63 -10.10 2.37
CA ALA A 106 12.41 -9.30 1.16
C ALA A 106 11.93 -7.87 1.46
N PHE A 107 12.44 -6.90 0.69
CA PHE A 107 12.16 -5.48 0.83
C PHE A 107 12.27 -4.74 -0.49
N TYR A 108 11.69 -3.55 -0.55
CA TYR A 108 11.92 -2.61 -1.64
C TYR A 108 12.20 -1.20 -1.12
N ILE A 109 12.86 -0.40 -1.94
CA ILE A 109 13.14 1.01 -1.65
C ILE A 109 12.41 1.89 -2.67
N MET A 110 11.75 2.94 -2.19
CA MET A 110 11.03 3.93 -2.99
C MET A 110 11.32 5.36 -2.53
N GLU A 111 10.86 6.31 -3.33
CA GLU A 111 10.94 7.74 -3.06
C GLU A 111 10.23 8.11 -1.75
N PHE A 112 10.87 8.99 -0.99
CA PHE A 112 10.19 9.70 0.09
C PHE A 112 9.42 10.89 -0.49
N LEU A 113 8.09 10.78 -0.51
CA LEU A 113 7.22 11.88 -0.90
C LEU A 113 7.08 12.86 0.26
N ASP A 114 7.79 13.98 0.17
CA ASP A 114 7.81 15.00 1.20
C ASP A 114 6.55 15.88 1.14
N GLY A 115 5.44 15.35 1.68
CA GLY A 115 4.11 15.96 1.61
C GLY A 115 3.31 15.87 2.90
N ARG A 116 2.01 16.17 2.80
CA ARG A 116 1.03 16.12 3.88
C ARG A 116 0.16 14.87 3.71
N ILE A 117 -0.05 14.15 4.81
CA ILE A 117 -1.03 13.06 4.90
C ILE A 117 -2.07 13.49 5.92
N PHE A 118 -3.35 13.25 5.64
CA PHE A 118 -4.45 13.62 6.51
C PHE A 118 -5.18 12.35 6.96
N GLU A 119 -5.33 12.18 8.27
CA GLU A 119 -6.10 11.07 8.84
C GLU A 119 -7.61 11.37 8.83
N ASP A 120 -7.98 12.62 9.14
CA ASP A 120 -9.37 13.06 9.12
C ASP A 120 -9.78 13.47 7.69
N PRO A 121 -10.74 12.76 7.04
CA PRO A 121 -11.23 13.11 5.71
C PRO A 121 -11.97 14.46 5.67
N SER A 122 -12.33 15.05 6.82
CA SER A 122 -12.92 16.38 6.91
C SER A 122 -11.92 17.50 6.61
N LEU A 123 -10.61 17.23 6.68
CA LEU A 123 -9.51 18.18 6.45
C LEU A 123 -9.72 19.50 7.24
N PRO A 124 -9.81 19.44 8.58
CA PRO A 124 -10.31 20.54 9.40
C PRO A 124 -9.43 21.80 9.30
N ASP A 125 -8.11 21.62 9.19
CA ASP A 125 -7.13 22.73 9.14
C ASP A 125 -6.91 23.29 7.71
N VAL A 126 -7.74 22.89 6.75
CA VAL A 126 -7.67 23.34 5.35
C VAL A 126 -8.84 24.26 5.04
N SER A 127 -8.58 25.33 4.28
CA SER A 127 -9.63 26.24 3.78
C SER A 127 -10.69 25.47 2.99
N VAL A 128 -11.94 25.95 2.99
CA VAL A 128 -13.04 25.28 2.24
C VAL A 128 -12.71 25.17 0.75
N GLU A 129 -12.06 26.18 0.19
CA GLU A 129 -11.64 26.20 -1.21
C GLU A 129 -10.58 25.13 -1.49
N ASP A 130 -9.51 25.07 -0.69
CA ASP A 130 -8.44 24.08 -0.88
C ASP A 130 -8.90 22.67 -0.57
N ARG A 131 -9.78 22.49 0.42
CA ARG A 131 -10.42 21.20 0.73
C ARG A 131 -11.16 20.66 -0.49
N THR A 132 -11.91 21.51 -1.18
CA THR A 132 -12.62 21.15 -2.41
C THR A 132 -11.63 20.74 -3.52
N LYS A 133 -10.57 21.54 -3.72
CA LYS A 133 -9.52 21.24 -4.71
C LYS A 133 -8.78 19.93 -4.40
N MET A 134 -8.47 19.66 -3.14
CA MET A 134 -7.80 18.44 -2.68
C MET A 134 -8.65 17.20 -2.94
N TRP A 135 -9.94 17.23 -2.60
CA TRP A 135 -10.85 16.12 -2.90
C TRP A 135 -11.02 15.90 -4.41
N HIS A 136 -11.13 16.97 -5.19
CA HIS A 136 -11.16 16.86 -6.64
C HIS A 136 -9.87 16.24 -7.20
N ASP A 137 -8.71 16.59 -6.67
CA ASP A 137 -7.44 16.04 -7.14
C ASP A 137 -7.21 14.59 -6.68
N ALA A 138 -7.71 14.21 -5.50
CA ALA A 138 -7.78 12.81 -5.08
C ALA A 138 -8.67 11.97 -6.02
N VAL A 139 -9.86 12.46 -6.39
CA VAL A 139 -10.73 11.77 -7.36
C VAL A 139 -10.09 11.72 -8.75
N ARG A 140 -9.44 12.82 -9.18
CA ARG A 140 -8.71 12.87 -10.46
C ARG A 140 -7.57 11.87 -10.49
N THR A 141 -6.82 11.72 -9.40
CA THR A 141 -5.73 10.75 -9.28
C THR A 141 -6.25 9.32 -9.36
N LEU A 142 -7.35 9.01 -8.66
CA LEU A 142 -8.01 7.70 -8.76
C LEU A 142 -8.51 7.42 -10.20
N ALA A 143 -9.07 8.43 -10.87
CA ALA A 143 -9.50 8.30 -12.26
C ALA A 143 -8.32 8.06 -13.22
N LYS A 144 -7.19 8.75 -13.02
CA LYS A 144 -5.95 8.47 -13.78
C LYS A 144 -5.49 7.04 -13.57
N PHE A 145 -5.49 6.57 -12.32
CA PHE A 145 -5.12 5.20 -11.97
C PHE A 145 -6.05 4.16 -12.63
N HIS A 146 -7.37 4.33 -12.54
CA HIS A 146 -8.35 3.42 -13.15
C HIS A 146 -8.32 3.43 -14.69
N ARG A 147 -7.81 4.49 -15.32
CA ARG A 147 -7.65 4.58 -16.77
C ARG A 147 -6.47 3.74 -17.28
N VAL A 148 -5.52 3.37 -16.43
CA VAL A 148 -4.37 2.56 -16.84
C VAL A 148 -4.83 1.13 -17.14
N SER A 149 -4.62 0.70 -18.37
CA SER A 149 -4.81 -0.69 -18.76
C SER A 149 -3.61 -1.51 -18.29
N PRO A 150 -3.78 -2.64 -17.60
CA PRO A 150 -2.64 -3.50 -17.24
C PRO A 150 -1.77 -3.89 -18.45
N ALA A 151 -2.38 -4.10 -19.61
CA ALA A 151 -1.65 -4.44 -20.83
C ALA A 151 -0.77 -3.29 -21.35
N SER A 152 -1.16 -2.02 -21.15
CA SER A 152 -0.38 -0.87 -21.66
C SER A 152 0.94 -0.66 -20.92
N ILE A 153 1.13 -1.30 -19.77
CA ILE A 153 2.35 -1.22 -18.96
C ILE A 153 2.94 -2.62 -18.68
N ASN A 154 2.68 -3.60 -19.55
CA ASN A 154 3.20 -4.98 -19.48
C ASN A 154 2.82 -5.75 -18.20
N MET A 155 1.63 -5.48 -17.66
CA MET A 155 1.11 -6.06 -16.41
C MET A 155 -0.17 -6.89 -16.60
N SER A 156 -0.42 -7.42 -17.80
CA SER A 156 -1.59 -8.27 -18.08
C SER A 156 -1.71 -9.50 -17.16
N ASN A 157 -0.58 -10.00 -16.62
CA ASN A 157 -0.53 -11.13 -15.71
C ASN A 157 -0.59 -10.74 -14.22
N TYR A 158 -0.81 -9.47 -13.89
CA TYR A 158 -0.80 -9.01 -12.51
C TYR A 158 -1.98 -9.56 -11.71
N GLY A 159 -3.15 -9.77 -12.33
CA GLY A 159 -4.34 -10.28 -11.65
C GLY A 159 -5.32 -10.95 -12.60
N LYS A 160 -6.46 -11.41 -12.07
CA LYS A 160 -7.53 -12.02 -12.85
C LYS A 160 -8.49 -10.94 -13.38
N ALA A 161 -8.63 -10.87 -14.70
CA ALA A 161 -9.41 -9.82 -15.36
C ALA A 161 -10.94 -9.97 -15.28
N ALA A 162 -11.47 -11.17 -14.98
CA ALA A 162 -12.92 -11.43 -15.08
C ALA A 162 -13.50 -12.24 -13.92
N GLY A 163 -14.73 -11.94 -13.52
CA GLY A 163 -15.44 -12.53 -12.40
C GLY A 163 -15.07 -11.89 -11.06
N PHE A 164 -14.82 -10.57 -11.04
CA PHE A 164 -14.40 -9.88 -9.82
C PHE A 164 -15.35 -10.14 -8.64
N PHE A 165 -16.65 -9.89 -8.81
CA PHE A 165 -17.65 -10.06 -7.75
C PHE A 165 -17.71 -11.49 -7.23
N ASN A 166 -17.80 -12.49 -8.11
CA ASN A 166 -17.84 -13.90 -7.70
C ASN A 166 -16.60 -14.31 -6.89
N ARG A 167 -15.41 -13.83 -7.28
CA ARG A 167 -14.17 -14.10 -6.52
C ARG A 167 -14.12 -13.37 -5.18
N GLN A 168 -14.58 -12.12 -5.13
CA GLN A 168 -14.66 -11.35 -3.88
C GLN A 168 -15.65 -12.00 -2.92
N LEU A 169 -16.82 -12.43 -3.40
CA LEU A 169 -17.81 -13.12 -2.57
C LEU A 169 -17.27 -14.42 -1.99
N ALA A 170 -16.56 -15.23 -2.80
CA ALA A 170 -15.91 -16.44 -2.30
C ALA A 170 -14.87 -16.12 -1.22
N THR A 171 -14.03 -15.10 -1.45
CA THR A 171 -13.02 -14.65 -0.48
C THR A 171 -13.67 -14.19 0.83
N PHE A 172 -14.69 -13.33 0.75
CA PHE A 172 -15.37 -12.80 1.92
C PHE A 172 -16.16 -13.88 2.66
N ALA A 173 -16.69 -14.90 1.99
CA ALA A 173 -17.35 -16.04 2.65
C ALA A 173 -16.38 -16.79 3.56
N THR A 174 -15.19 -17.11 3.04
CA THR A 174 -14.13 -17.76 3.83
C THR A 174 -13.66 -16.89 4.99
N ILE A 175 -13.47 -15.58 4.78
CA ILE A 175 -13.03 -14.66 5.85
C ILE A 175 -14.11 -14.54 6.93
N SER A 176 -15.37 -14.36 6.54
CA SER A 176 -16.50 -14.21 7.48
C SER A 176 -16.67 -15.45 8.36
N GLU A 177 -16.59 -16.65 7.78
CA GLU A 177 -16.65 -17.90 8.55
C GLU A 177 -15.48 -18.02 9.54
N ALA A 178 -14.25 -17.73 9.10
CA ALA A 178 -13.07 -17.78 9.96
C ALA A 178 -13.16 -16.74 11.10
N GLN A 179 -13.58 -15.52 10.80
CA GLN A 179 -13.71 -14.45 11.79
C GLN A 179 -14.83 -14.73 12.79
N ALA A 180 -15.95 -15.32 12.37
CA ALA A 180 -17.05 -15.69 13.26
C ALA A 180 -16.65 -16.70 14.34
N GLN A 181 -15.62 -17.51 14.08
CA GLN A 181 -15.04 -18.47 15.03
C GLN A 181 -13.94 -17.87 15.92
N ALA A 182 -13.49 -16.65 15.63
CA ALA A 182 -12.53 -15.97 16.49
C ALA A 182 -13.16 -15.76 17.88
N LYS A 183 -12.37 -16.01 18.92
CA LYS A 183 -12.83 -15.88 20.30
C LYS A 183 -12.58 -14.47 20.80
N ASP A 184 -13.60 -13.88 21.39
CA ASP A 184 -13.46 -12.66 22.16
C ASP A 184 -12.48 -12.90 23.33
N VAL A 185 -11.59 -11.95 23.58
CA VAL A 185 -10.46 -12.13 24.51
C VAL A 185 -10.94 -12.19 25.96
N ASP A 186 -12.03 -11.49 26.28
CA ASP A 186 -12.54 -11.38 27.64
C ASP A 186 -13.49 -12.53 27.99
N THR A 187 -14.34 -12.93 27.04
CA THR A 187 -15.38 -13.94 27.25
C THR A 187 -14.96 -15.34 26.81
N GLY A 188 -14.00 -15.46 25.89
CA GLY A 188 -13.56 -16.75 25.33
C GLY A 188 -14.58 -17.40 24.36
N GLU A 189 -15.68 -16.71 24.08
CA GLU A 189 -16.75 -17.15 23.20
C GLU A 189 -16.53 -16.69 21.75
N PRO A 190 -17.01 -17.44 20.74
CA PRO A 190 -16.97 -16.98 19.36
C PRO A 190 -17.70 -15.66 19.18
N VAL A 191 -17.08 -14.71 18.47
CA VAL A 191 -17.67 -13.39 18.17
C VAL A 191 -18.94 -13.47 17.31
N GLY A 192 -19.14 -14.61 16.63
CA GLY A 192 -20.33 -14.88 15.84
C GLY A 192 -20.33 -14.20 14.47
N LYS A 193 -21.40 -14.42 13.71
CA LYS A 193 -21.54 -13.86 12.36
C LYS A 193 -21.83 -12.36 12.42
N ILE A 194 -21.31 -11.63 11.43
CA ILE A 194 -21.70 -10.25 11.18
C ILE A 194 -23.21 -10.20 10.85
N PRO A 195 -24.01 -9.36 11.53
CA PRO A 195 -25.43 -9.19 11.22
C PRO A 195 -25.65 -8.84 9.74
N HIS A 196 -26.69 -9.41 9.12
CA HIS A 196 -27.05 -9.19 7.71
C HIS A 196 -26.00 -9.59 6.66
N TYR A 197 -24.94 -10.32 7.05
CA TYR A 197 -23.92 -10.80 6.13
C TYR A 197 -24.53 -11.69 5.03
N ASP A 198 -25.38 -12.64 5.42
CA ASP A 198 -25.99 -13.58 4.48
C ASP A 198 -26.92 -12.87 3.49
N ASP A 199 -27.64 -11.82 3.93
CA ASP A 199 -28.48 -10.97 3.07
C ASP A 199 -27.65 -10.21 2.02
N MET A 200 -26.54 -9.60 2.44
CA MET A 200 -25.61 -8.89 1.55
C MET A 200 -24.98 -9.84 0.52
N VAL A 201 -24.56 -11.03 0.94
CA VAL A 201 -24.00 -12.04 0.03
C VAL A 201 -25.05 -12.54 -0.95
N ALA A 202 -26.29 -12.74 -0.51
CA ALA A 202 -27.39 -13.15 -1.39
C ALA A 202 -27.66 -12.11 -2.49
N PHE A 203 -27.67 -10.82 -2.16
CA PHE A 203 -27.83 -9.73 -3.14
C PHE A 203 -26.76 -9.79 -4.23
N PHE A 204 -25.48 -9.89 -3.86
CA PHE A 204 -24.39 -9.90 -4.85
C PHE A 204 -24.20 -11.25 -5.55
N LYS A 205 -24.74 -12.36 -5.02
CA LYS A 205 -24.71 -13.67 -5.70
C LYS A 205 -25.58 -13.71 -6.95
N ASP A 206 -26.62 -12.87 -7.01
CA ASP A 206 -27.46 -12.72 -8.20
C ASP A 206 -26.72 -11.94 -9.30
N PRO A 207 -26.41 -12.56 -10.45
CA PRO A 207 -25.76 -11.85 -11.56
C PRO A 207 -26.55 -10.65 -12.09
N ALA A 208 -27.89 -10.64 -11.95
CA ALA A 208 -28.71 -9.50 -12.38
C ALA A 208 -28.52 -8.26 -11.47
N SER A 209 -28.11 -8.49 -10.23
CA SER A 209 -27.81 -7.45 -9.24
C SER A 209 -26.33 -7.01 -9.27
N GLN A 210 -25.46 -7.73 -9.99
CA GLN A 210 -24.04 -7.39 -10.10
C GLN A 210 -23.81 -6.23 -11.07
N PRO A 211 -22.91 -5.28 -10.72
CA PRO A 211 -22.39 -4.34 -11.70
C PRO A 211 -21.72 -5.05 -12.87
N ARG A 212 -21.77 -4.43 -14.05
CA ARG A 212 -21.05 -4.94 -15.22
C ARG A 212 -19.58 -5.14 -14.88
N ASP A 213 -19.08 -6.33 -15.15
CA ASP A 213 -17.68 -6.67 -14.94
C ASP A 213 -16.78 -5.77 -15.80
N ARG A 214 -15.82 -5.13 -15.14
CA ARG A 214 -14.82 -4.25 -15.74
C ARG A 214 -13.49 -4.55 -15.07
N SER A 215 -12.43 -4.54 -15.88
CA SER A 215 -11.08 -4.77 -15.38
C SER A 215 -10.24 -3.52 -15.51
N SER A 216 -9.77 -3.02 -14.38
CA SER A 216 -8.70 -2.03 -14.25
C SER A 216 -7.83 -2.45 -13.08
N PHE A 217 -6.74 -1.73 -12.85
CA PHE A 217 -6.15 -1.76 -11.51
C PHE A 217 -7.17 -1.23 -10.50
N VAL A 218 -7.15 -1.83 -9.31
CA VAL A 218 -7.92 -1.41 -8.14
C VAL A 218 -6.91 -1.29 -7.01
N HIS A 219 -6.87 -0.14 -6.36
CA HIS A 219 -5.91 0.12 -5.28
C HIS A 219 -6.18 -0.79 -4.08
N GLY A 220 -7.45 -1.10 -3.83
CA GLY A 220 -7.90 -1.96 -2.73
C GLY A 220 -8.20 -1.20 -1.44
N ASP A 221 -7.48 -0.11 -1.19
CA ASP A 221 -7.60 0.69 0.03
C ASP A 221 -7.43 2.20 -0.26
N TYR A 222 -8.13 2.71 -1.28
CA TYR A 222 -8.02 4.13 -1.66
C TYR A 222 -8.83 5.01 -0.71
N LYS A 223 -8.12 5.64 0.24
CA LYS A 223 -8.66 6.56 1.24
C LYS A 223 -7.66 7.68 1.53
N ILE A 224 -8.12 8.77 2.14
CA ILE A 224 -7.37 10.04 2.25
C ILE A 224 -6.04 9.91 3.00
N ASP A 225 -5.96 9.04 4.00
CA ASP A 225 -4.75 8.73 4.76
C ASP A 225 -3.73 7.88 3.97
N ASN A 226 -4.13 7.33 2.82
CA ASN A 226 -3.24 6.71 1.84
C ASN A 226 -2.87 7.65 0.68
N VAL A 227 -3.27 8.93 0.73
CA VAL A 227 -2.96 9.95 -0.27
C VAL A 227 -1.99 10.98 0.29
N VAL A 228 -0.88 11.19 -0.41
CA VAL A 228 0.08 12.24 -0.07
C VAL A 228 -0.23 13.49 -0.89
N PHE A 229 -0.53 14.58 -0.20
CA PHE A 229 -0.71 15.90 -0.80
C PHE A 229 0.60 16.69 -0.79
N HIS A 230 0.75 17.62 -1.73
CA HIS A 230 1.86 18.56 -1.73
C HIS A 230 1.90 19.38 -0.42
N LYS A 231 3.09 19.78 0.03
CA LYS A 231 3.28 20.50 1.30
C LYS A 231 2.41 21.74 1.47
N THR A 232 2.21 22.46 0.38
CA THR A 232 1.57 23.79 0.38
C THR A 232 0.47 23.93 -0.65
N GLU A 233 0.33 22.98 -1.59
CA GLU A 233 -0.62 23.09 -2.69
C GLU A 233 -1.71 22.02 -2.56
N PRO A 234 -2.94 22.29 -3.02
CA PRO A 234 -4.06 21.36 -2.94
C PRO A 234 -4.01 20.33 -4.07
N ARG A 235 -2.88 19.63 -4.23
CA ARG A 235 -2.67 18.59 -5.24
C ARG A 235 -2.03 17.33 -4.64
N VAL A 236 -2.37 16.18 -5.17
CA VAL A 236 -1.80 14.88 -4.86
C VAL A 236 -0.41 14.77 -5.48
N ILE A 237 0.53 14.25 -4.70
CA ILE A 237 1.89 13.92 -5.15
C ILE A 237 2.18 12.43 -5.06
N GLY A 238 1.32 11.66 -4.40
CA GLY A 238 1.37 10.20 -4.46
C GLY A 238 0.20 9.53 -3.80
N ILE A 239 0.01 8.26 -4.16
CA ILE A 239 -0.88 7.32 -3.51
C ILE A 239 0.00 6.19 -2.95
N LEU A 240 -0.30 5.75 -1.73
CA LEU A 240 0.48 4.78 -0.94
C LEU A 240 -0.39 3.55 -0.63
N GLU A 241 0.23 2.49 -0.09
CA GLU A 241 -0.40 1.20 0.31
C GLU A 241 -0.95 0.36 -0.86
#